data_AF-A0A372QB18-F1
#
_entry.id   AF-A0A372QB18-F1
#
_cell.length_a   1.000
_cell.length_b   1.000
_cell.length_c   1.000
_cell.angle_alpha   90.00
_cell.angle_beta   90.00
_cell.angle_gamma   90.00
#
_symmetry.space_group_name_H-M   'P 1'
#
loop_
_entity.id
_entity.type
_entity.pdbx_description
1 polymer ?
#
loop_
_entity_poly.entity_id
_entity_poly.type
_entity_poly.pdbx_seq_one_letter_code
_entity_poly.pdbx_strand_id
1 'polypeptide(L)'
;MDFFIKSVKKLIKPCDCECNAIRFKQNFKNWTSGNNYINKFIQNTQLSDHNYREVKNALEWIPYDRLHYVKYIADDEFGKVYRANWIDGCMDKWDYINQNWERKDQNMVVILKTLNNPASITSKYIDKIAVPCKVYGISQDPETRNYMVVLDFNKCGNVMLNVIQYIFNKILKIGPVAIMILINLFKILSYQFTKIVNHHTH
;
A
#
# COMPACT_ATOMS: atom_id res chain seq x y z
N MET A 1 -13.57 -20.44 -6.69
CA MET A 1 -12.50 -20.90 -5.78
C MET A 1 -11.15 -20.64 -6.45
N ASP A 2 -10.46 -19.58 -6.01
CA ASP A 2 -9.00 -19.42 -5.99
C ASP A 2 -8.15 -19.62 -7.25
N PHE A 3 -7.97 -18.58 -8.07
CA PHE A 3 -6.79 -18.55 -8.97
C PHE A 3 -5.50 -18.25 -8.17
N PHE A 4 -5.54 -17.28 -7.25
CA PHE A 4 -4.39 -16.92 -6.41
C PHE A 4 -4.09 -17.99 -5.34
N ILE A 5 -5.08 -18.53 -4.61
CA ILE A 5 -4.78 -19.60 -3.62
C ILE A 5 -4.48 -20.94 -4.31
N LYS A 6 -5.04 -21.28 -5.50
CA LYS A 6 -4.49 -22.40 -6.28
C LYS A 6 -3.04 -22.13 -6.66
N SER A 7 -2.71 -20.92 -7.10
CA SER A 7 -1.34 -20.58 -7.48
C SER A 7 -0.39 -20.67 -6.28
N VAL A 8 -0.73 -20.04 -5.16
CA VAL A 8 0.03 -20.07 -3.90
C VAL A 8 0.14 -21.48 -3.33
N LYS A 9 -0.96 -22.25 -3.22
CA LYS A 9 -0.89 -23.66 -2.76
C LYS A 9 -0.10 -24.56 -3.70
N LYS A 10 -0.11 -24.29 -5.01
CA LYS A 10 0.67 -25.02 -6.03
C LYS A 10 2.16 -24.63 -6.03
N LEU A 11 2.52 -23.54 -5.36
CA LEU A 11 3.89 -23.02 -5.22
C LEU A 11 4.56 -23.40 -3.89
N ILE A 12 3.83 -23.94 -2.91
CA ILE A 12 4.43 -24.51 -1.69
C ILE A 12 5.02 -25.87 -2.06
N LYS A 13 6.22 -25.85 -2.65
CA LYS A 13 7.03 -27.06 -2.85
C LYS A 13 7.86 -27.30 -1.59
N PRO A 14 8.00 -28.56 -1.13
CA PRO A 14 9.09 -28.92 -0.22
C PRO A 14 10.40 -28.49 -0.87
N CYS A 15 11.26 -27.79 -0.13
CA CYS A 15 12.59 -27.46 -0.60
C CYS A 15 13.62 -27.91 0.45
N ASP A 16 14.65 -28.59 -0.03
CA ASP A 16 15.74 -29.12 0.79
C ASP A 16 16.99 -28.21 0.72
N CYS A 17 16.93 -27.12 -0.05
CA CYS A 17 17.96 -26.10 -0.14
C CYS A 17 17.58 -24.83 0.65
N GLU A 18 18.58 -24.12 1.17
CA GLU A 18 18.36 -22.87 1.88
C GLU A 18 17.78 -21.79 0.94
N CYS A 19 16.55 -21.34 1.22
CA CYS A 19 15.86 -20.32 0.44
C CYS A 19 15.09 -19.35 1.35
N ASN A 20 14.58 -18.26 0.75
CA ASN A 20 13.80 -17.25 1.47
C ASN A 20 12.61 -17.86 2.24
N ALA A 21 11.87 -18.81 1.66
CA ALA A 21 10.74 -19.46 2.33
C ALA A 21 11.14 -20.16 3.64
N ILE A 22 12.31 -20.83 3.69
CA ILE A 22 12.81 -21.45 4.92
C ILE A 22 13.15 -20.38 5.97
N ARG A 23 13.83 -19.31 5.55
CA ARG A 23 14.22 -18.19 6.44
C ARG A 23 13.01 -17.48 7.02
N PHE A 24 11.99 -17.23 6.20
CA PHE A 24 10.73 -16.65 6.67
C PHE A 24 10.05 -17.53 7.73
N LYS A 25 9.99 -18.86 7.52
CA LYS A 25 9.38 -19.80 8.49
C LYS A 25 9.98 -19.69 9.89
N GLN A 26 11.28 -19.42 10.00
CA GLN A 26 11.96 -19.29 11.30
C GLN A 26 11.35 -18.17 12.16
N ASN A 27 10.85 -17.11 11.52
CA ASN A 27 10.27 -15.94 12.20
C ASN A 27 8.76 -16.02 12.42
N PHE A 28 8.05 -17.06 11.95
CA PHE A 28 6.58 -17.13 12.04
C PHE A 28 6.04 -17.12 13.47
N LYS A 29 6.85 -17.55 14.44
CA LYS A 29 6.49 -17.52 15.86
C LYS A 29 6.37 -16.10 16.43
N ASN A 30 7.00 -15.12 15.79
CA ASN A 30 7.07 -13.74 16.26
C ASN A 30 5.96 -12.84 15.68
N TRP A 31 4.97 -13.41 14.99
CA TRP A 31 3.95 -12.66 14.27
C TRP A 31 2.76 -12.27 15.14
N THR A 32 2.44 -10.97 15.18
CA THR A 32 1.43 -10.45 16.10
C THR A 32 0.57 -9.32 15.50
N SER A 33 0.22 -9.39 14.21
CA SER A 33 -0.74 -8.41 13.63
C SER A 33 -2.11 -8.33 14.34
N GLY A 34 -2.35 -9.21 15.33
CA GLY A 34 -3.61 -9.35 16.02
C GLY A 34 -4.68 -10.07 15.19
N ASN A 35 -4.36 -10.49 13.96
CA ASN A 35 -5.32 -11.13 13.05
C ASN A 35 -4.73 -12.35 12.33
N ASN A 36 -5.28 -13.52 12.64
CA ASN A 36 -4.83 -14.80 12.08
C ASN A 36 -5.00 -14.90 10.56
N TYR A 37 -6.02 -14.25 9.99
CA TYR A 37 -6.22 -14.24 8.54
C TYR A 37 -5.13 -13.42 7.84
N ILE A 38 -4.77 -12.27 8.39
CA ILE A 38 -3.67 -11.43 7.89
C ILE A 38 -2.34 -12.15 8.04
N ASN A 39 -2.05 -12.69 9.21
CA ASN A 39 -0.83 -13.47 9.45
C ASN A 39 -0.70 -14.59 8.42
N LYS A 40 -1.75 -15.40 8.25
CA LYS A 40 -1.75 -16.52 7.29
C LYS A 40 -1.60 -16.05 5.85
N PHE A 41 -2.25 -14.95 5.47
CA PHE A 41 -2.13 -14.38 4.13
C PHE A 41 -0.69 -14.00 3.81
N ILE A 42 -0.05 -13.20 4.67
CA ILE A 42 1.31 -12.72 4.44
C ILE A 42 2.30 -13.90 4.52
N GLN A 43 2.16 -14.82 5.49
CA GLN A 43 2.96 -16.05 5.57
C GLN A 43 2.86 -16.89 4.30
N ASN A 44 1.69 -17.02 3.69
CA ASN A 44 1.54 -17.76 2.43
C ASN A 44 2.32 -17.10 1.27
N THR A 45 2.40 -15.76 1.23
CA THR A 45 3.24 -15.07 0.23
C THR A 45 4.72 -15.32 0.45
N GLN A 46 5.16 -15.32 1.72
CA GLN A 46 6.54 -15.61 2.12
C GLN A 46 6.93 -17.06 1.82
N LEU A 47 6.04 -18.02 2.07
CA LEU A 47 6.23 -19.44 1.75
C LEU A 47 6.30 -19.73 0.25
N SER A 48 5.83 -18.80 -0.58
CA SER A 48 5.90 -18.91 -2.03
C SER A 48 7.16 -18.27 -2.61
N ASP A 49 7.94 -17.53 -1.81
CA ASP A 49 9.19 -16.91 -2.22
C ASP A 49 10.36 -17.88 -2.01
N HIS A 50 10.68 -18.67 -3.03
CA HIS A 50 11.80 -19.63 -3.02
C HIS A 50 13.08 -19.05 -3.61
N ASN A 51 13.18 -17.73 -3.78
CA ASN A 51 14.42 -17.11 -4.23
C ASN A 51 15.50 -17.22 -3.14
N TYR A 52 16.76 -17.19 -3.55
CA TYR A 52 17.93 -17.25 -2.66
C TYR A 52 18.73 -15.94 -2.63
N ARG A 53 18.53 -15.05 -3.63
CA ARG A 53 19.29 -13.80 -3.79
C ARG A 53 18.58 -12.56 -3.25
N GLU A 54 17.28 -12.44 -3.51
CA GLU A 54 16.48 -11.25 -3.22
C GLU A 54 15.03 -11.66 -2.93
N VAL A 55 14.30 -10.83 -2.22
CA VAL A 55 12.88 -10.97 -1.96
C VAL A 55 12.11 -10.42 -3.15
N LYS A 56 11.31 -11.27 -3.80
CA LYS A 56 10.57 -10.87 -5.01
C LYS A 56 9.15 -10.49 -4.72
N ASN A 57 8.41 -11.35 -4.03
CA ASN A 57 6.95 -11.23 -3.89
C ASN A 57 6.46 -11.45 -2.46
N ALA A 58 7.36 -11.73 -1.52
CA ALA A 58 6.99 -11.84 -0.12
C ALA A 58 6.49 -10.51 0.42
N LEU A 59 5.35 -10.55 1.09
CA LEU A 59 4.80 -9.42 1.81
C LEU A 59 5.32 -9.41 3.24
N GLU A 60 5.29 -8.26 3.89
CA GLU A 60 5.59 -8.12 5.32
C GLU A 60 4.46 -7.47 6.11
N TRP A 61 4.44 -7.77 7.41
CA TRP A 61 3.71 -6.97 8.37
C TRP A 61 4.53 -5.74 8.70
N ILE A 62 3.96 -4.55 8.51
CA ILE A 62 4.63 -3.27 8.71
C ILE A 62 4.02 -2.59 9.93
N PRO A 63 4.73 -2.52 11.06
CA PRO A 63 4.26 -1.78 12.22
C PRO A 63 3.97 -0.32 11.85
N TYR A 64 2.82 0.19 12.27
CA TYR A 64 2.33 1.49 11.81
C TYR A 64 3.22 2.65 12.26
N ASP A 65 3.91 2.52 13.39
CA ASP A 65 4.90 3.46 13.90
C ASP A 65 6.17 3.58 13.03
N ARG A 66 6.37 2.67 12.07
CA ARG A 66 7.41 2.78 11.04
C ARG A 66 6.97 3.63 9.85
N LEU A 67 5.71 4.06 9.82
CA LEU A 67 5.12 4.93 8.79
C LEU A 67 4.92 6.33 9.36
N HIS A 68 5.55 7.33 8.76
CA HIS A 68 5.48 8.72 9.23
C HIS A 68 5.11 9.69 8.10
N TYR A 69 4.75 10.92 8.48
CA TYR A 69 4.17 11.91 7.57
C TYR A 69 2.98 11.36 6.77
N VAL A 70 2.11 10.59 7.45
CA VAL A 70 0.90 10.02 6.85
C VAL A 70 -0.05 11.16 6.50
N LYS A 71 -0.30 11.35 5.20
CA LYS A 71 -1.15 12.41 4.65
C LYS A 71 -2.25 11.81 3.79
N TYR A 72 -3.50 12.15 4.11
CA TYR A 72 -4.65 11.80 3.28
C TYR A 72 -4.53 12.44 1.89
N ILE A 73 -4.82 11.66 0.85
CA ILE A 73 -4.87 12.11 -0.54
C ILE A 73 -6.33 12.30 -0.95
N ALA A 74 -7.09 11.21 -0.95
CA ALA A 74 -8.47 11.17 -1.44
C ALA A 74 -9.14 9.85 -1.06
N ASP A 75 -10.46 9.81 -1.21
CA ASP A 75 -11.24 8.59 -1.28
C ASP A 75 -11.22 8.07 -2.73
N ASP A 76 -11.32 6.75 -2.90
CA ASP A 76 -11.69 6.10 -4.16
C ASP A 76 -12.81 5.07 -3.94
N GLU A 77 -13.18 4.33 -4.98
CA GLU A 77 -14.22 3.29 -4.91
C GLU A 77 -13.93 2.19 -3.86
N PHE A 78 -12.66 1.97 -3.54
CA PHE A 78 -12.20 0.89 -2.68
C PHE A 78 -11.84 1.36 -1.27
N GLY A 79 -11.62 2.66 -1.05
CA GLY A 79 -11.39 3.20 0.29
C GLY A 79 -10.59 4.48 0.29
N LYS A 80 -10.00 4.79 1.43
CA LYS A 80 -9.17 5.98 1.61
C LYS A 80 -7.75 5.70 1.14
N VAL A 81 -7.15 6.69 0.49
CA VAL A 81 -5.79 6.64 -0.02
C VAL A 81 -4.95 7.70 0.69
N TYR A 82 -3.79 7.29 1.18
CA TYR A 82 -2.83 8.13 1.89
C TYR A 82 -1.44 7.99 1.29
N ARG A 83 -0.61 9.01 1.47
CA ARG A 83 0.83 8.96 1.24
C ARG A 83 1.53 8.88 2.60
N ALA A 84 2.59 8.10 2.69
CA ALA A 84 3.44 8.07 3.87
C ALA A 84 4.91 7.88 3.48
N ASN A 85 5.81 8.14 4.42
CA ASN A 85 7.21 7.73 4.35
C ASN A 85 7.40 6.49 5.24
N TRP A 86 8.12 5.49 4.75
CA TRP A 86 8.42 4.27 5.49
C TRP A 86 9.89 4.23 5.89
N ILE A 87 10.15 4.29 7.20
CA ILE A 87 11.49 4.47 7.77
C ILE A 87 12.42 3.34 7.35
N ASP A 88 11.95 2.09 7.46
CA ASP A 88 12.79 0.92 7.21
C ASP A 88 13.16 0.75 5.74
N GLY A 89 12.38 1.28 4.80
CA GLY A 89 12.45 0.87 3.40
C GLY A 89 11.88 -0.54 3.19
N CYS A 90 12.09 -1.19 2.06
CA CYS A 90 11.57 -2.53 1.76
C CYS A 90 12.61 -3.64 2.01
N MET A 91 12.17 -4.89 2.23
CA MET A 91 13.07 -6.05 2.28
C MET A 91 13.79 -6.25 0.94
N ASP A 92 15.10 -6.45 0.98
CA ASP A 92 15.93 -6.72 -0.20
C ASP A 92 16.44 -8.16 -0.24
N LYS A 93 17.45 -8.50 0.55
CA LYS A 93 18.07 -9.84 0.57
C LYS A 93 18.37 -10.29 1.99
N TRP A 94 18.74 -11.56 2.13
CA TRP A 94 19.13 -12.11 3.42
C TRP A 94 20.60 -11.80 3.74
N ASP A 95 20.85 -11.20 4.89
CA ASP A 95 22.19 -11.04 5.46
C ASP A 95 22.56 -12.30 6.24
N TYR A 96 23.55 -13.04 5.74
CA TYR A 96 24.02 -14.28 6.36
C TYR A 96 24.83 -14.04 7.64
N ILE A 97 25.45 -12.86 7.79
CA ILE A 97 26.26 -12.51 8.95
C ILE A 97 25.34 -12.12 10.10
N ASN A 98 24.41 -11.20 9.85
CA ASN A 98 23.48 -10.70 10.87
C ASN A 98 22.25 -11.58 11.06
N GLN A 99 22.05 -12.59 10.20
CA GLN A 99 20.89 -13.48 10.18
C GLN A 99 19.57 -12.71 10.18
N ASN A 100 19.49 -11.68 9.33
CA ASN A 100 18.32 -10.82 9.22
C ASN A 100 18.12 -10.34 7.77
N TRP A 101 16.95 -9.79 7.48
CA TRP A 101 16.66 -9.19 6.17
C TRP A 101 17.33 -7.83 6.04
N GLU A 102 18.19 -7.68 5.03
CA GLU A 102 18.67 -6.37 4.60
C GLU A 102 17.50 -5.51 4.12
N ARG A 103 17.61 -4.21 4.39
CA ARG A 103 16.63 -3.21 3.98
C ARG A 103 17.19 -2.33 2.89
N LYS A 104 16.33 -1.94 1.96
CA LYS A 104 16.66 -1.03 0.86
C LYS A 104 15.66 0.12 0.80
N ASP A 105 16.14 1.29 0.33
CA ASP A 105 15.33 2.50 0.15
C ASP A 105 14.72 3.00 1.48
N GLN A 106 15.57 3.17 2.50
CA GLN A 106 15.16 3.78 3.78
C GLN A 106 14.46 5.13 3.56
N ASN A 107 13.43 5.42 4.36
CA ASN A 107 12.56 6.58 4.22
C ASN A 107 11.83 6.68 2.87
N MET A 108 11.61 5.57 2.16
CA MET A 108 10.90 5.58 0.88
C MET A 108 9.45 6.05 1.01
N VAL A 109 8.95 6.66 -0.07
CA VAL A 109 7.56 7.08 -0.19
C VAL A 109 6.69 5.89 -0.59
N VAL A 110 5.59 5.69 0.15
CA VAL A 110 4.61 4.64 -0.10
C VAL A 110 3.19 5.19 -0.15
N ILE A 111 2.30 4.43 -0.78
CA ILE A 111 0.86 4.65 -0.72
C ILE A 111 0.27 3.69 0.30
N LEU A 112 -0.57 4.22 1.20
CA LEU A 112 -1.39 3.41 2.09
C LEU A 112 -2.82 3.44 1.59
N LYS A 113 -3.42 2.27 1.40
CA LYS A 113 -4.82 2.14 0.97
C LYS A 113 -5.60 1.34 1.99
N THR A 114 -6.68 1.92 2.53
CA THR A 114 -7.47 1.26 3.58
C THR A 114 -8.24 0.06 3.05
N LEU A 115 -8.37 -0.95 3.91
CA LEU A 115 -9.17 -2.14 3.70
C LEU A 115 -10.41 -2.01 4.59
N ASN A 116 -11.54 -1.62 4.01
CA ASN A 116 -12.75 -1.26 4.76
C ASN A 116 -13.40 -2.44 5.54
N ASN A 117 -12.92 -3.68 5.38
CA ASN A 117 -13.35 -4.83 6.17
C ASN A 117 -12.23 -5.91 6.26
N PRO A 118 -11.83 -6.36 7.47
CA PRO A 118 -10.87 -7.46 7.62
C PRO A 118 -11.32 -8.77 6.97
N ALA A 119 -12.63 -9.05 6.98
CA ALA A 119 -13.23 -10.21 6.30
C ALA A 119 -13.26 -10.06 4.77
N SER A 120 -13.11 -8.84 4.24
CA SER A 120 -12.96 -8.61 2.80
C SER A 120 -11.51 -8.73 2.32
N ILE A 121 -10.54 -8.94 3.21
CA ILE A 121 -9.13 -9.19 2.87
C ILE A 121 -8.97 -10.63 2.35
N THR A 122 -9.69 -10.90 1.26
CA THR A 122 -9.47 -12.05 0.41
C THR A 122 -8.42 -11.67 -0.62
N SER A 123 -7.67 -12.65 -1.12
CA SER A 123 -6.72 -12.42 -2.23
C SER A 123 -7.40 -11.68 -3.39
N LYS A 124 -8.69 -11.98 -3.67
CA LYS A 124 -9.49 -11.33 -4.71
C LYS A 124 -9.64 -9.82 -4.53
N TYR A 125 -9.70 -9.32 -3.30
CA TYR A 125 -9.79 -7.88 -3.04
C TYR A 125 -8.44 -7.21 -3.20
N ILE A 126 -7.37 -7.81 -2.65
CA ILE A 126 -5.99 -7.34 -2.85
C ILE A 126 -5.65 -7.35 -4.35
N ASP A 127 -6.04 -8.39 -5.07
CA ASP A 127 -5.85 -8.50 -6.52
C ASP A 127 -6.53 -7.31 -7.23
N LYS A 128 -7.78 -7.00 -6.90
CA LYS A 128 -8.50 -5.87 -7.51
C LYS A 128 -7.85 -4.51 -7.22
N ILE A 129 -7.33 -4.30 -6.02
CA ILE A 129 -6.74 -3.02 -5.62
C ILE A 129 -5.26 -2.88 -6.01
N ALA A 130 -4.55 -4.00 -6.27
CA ALA A 130 -3.10 -4.03 -6.40
C ALA A 130 -2.55 -4.69 -7.68
N VAL A 131 -3.37 -5.17 -8.62
CA VAL A 131 -2.86 -5.95 -9.78
C VAL A 131 -1.98 -5.22 -10.82
N PRO A 132 -1.74 -3.90 -10.78
CA PRO A 132 -0.58 -3.32 -11.46
C PRO A 132 0.52 -2.82 -10.49
N CYS A 133 0.29 -2.92 -9.19
CA CYS A 133 1.11 -2.33 -8.13
C CYS A 133 2.06 -3.34 -7.50
N LYS A 134 3.27 -2.88 -7.19
CA LYS A 134 4.12 -3.61 -6.24
C LYS A 134 3.56 -3.41 -4.83
N VAL A 135 3.14 -4.50 -4.21
CA VAL A 135 2.72 -4.55 -2.81
C VAL A 135 3.93 -4.90 -1.95
N TYR A 136 4.16 -4.14 -0.88
CA TYR A 136 5.20 -4.44 0.11
C TYR A 136 4.65 -5.19 1.30
N GLY A 137 3.46 -4.84 1.75
CA GLY A 137 2.95 -5.39 3.00
C GLY A 137 1.61 -4.86 3.42
N ILE A 138 1.30 -5.14 4.67
CA ILE A 138 0.07 -4.71 5.34
C ILE A 138 0.46 -4.04 6.66
N SER A 139 -0.24 -2.97 6.99
CA SER A 139 -0.17 -2.30 8.28
C SER A 139 -1.58 -2.20 8.90
N GLN A 140 -1.68 -1.77 10.15
CA GLN A 140 -2.95 -1.45 10.79
C GLN A 140 -2.86 -0.10 11.48
N ASP A 141 -3.83 0.76 11.16
CA ASP A 141 -4.04 2.01 11.87
C ASP A 141 -4.33 1.75 13.36
N PRO A 142 -3.53 2.25 14.31
CA PRO A 142 -3.82 2.06 15.72
C PRO A 142 -5.08 2.81 16.18
N GLU A 143 -5.42 3.93 15.54
CA GLU A 143 -6.58 4.77 15.89
C GLU A 143 -7.85 4.18 15.29
N THR A 144 -7.87 3.96 13.98
CA THR A 144 -9.08 3.50 13.28
C THR A 144 -9.25 1.99 13.29
N ARG A 145 -8.20 1.24 13.67
CA ARG A 145 -8.12 -0.24 13.62
C ARG A 145 -8.26 -0.83 12.21
N ASN A 146 -8.29 0.01 11.18
CA ASN A 146 -8.37 -0.41 9.79
C ASN A 146 -7.02 -0.96 9.34
N TYR A 147 -7.06 -2.08 8.61
CA TYR A 147 -5.88 -2.57 7.90
C TYR A 147 -5.64 -1.73 6.66
N MET A 148 -4.37 -1.57 6.28
CA MET A 148 -3.97 -0.84 5.09
C MET A 148 -2.98 -1.66 4.29
N VAL A 149 -3.13 -1.66 2.98
CA VAL A 149 -2.10 -2.21 2.08
C VAL A 149 -1.06 -1.13 1.83
N VAL A 150 0.21 -1.50 1.93
CA VAL A 150 1.36 -0.64 1.66
C VAL A 150 1.88 -0.94 0.25
N LEU A 151 1.84 0.08 -0.60
CA LEU A 151 2.12 -0.02 -2.03
C LEU A 151 3.29 0.89 -2.44
N ASP A 152 4.04 0.47 -3.44
CA ASP A 152 5.07 1.27 -4.10
C ASP A 152 4.45 2.51 -4.76
N PHE A 153 4.88 3.70 -4.35
CA PHE A 153 4.37 4.96 -4.88
C PHE A 153 4.63 5.11 -6.39
N ASN A 154 5.82 4.73 -6.85
CA ASN A 154 6.26 4.92 -8.24
C ASN A 154 5.63 3.89 -9.18
N LYS A 155 5.38 2.67 -8.70
CA LYS A 155 4.77 1.59 -9.50
C LYS A 155 3.25 1.54 -9.40
N CYS A 156 2.62 2.55 -8.81
CA CYS A 156 1.18 2.60 -8.59
C CYS A 156 0.46 3.77 -9.26
N GLY A 157 0.90 4.19 -10.44
CA GLY A 157 0.24 5.25 -11.22
C GLY A 157 -1.28 5.03 -11.39
N ASN A 158 -1.72 3.78 -11.55
CA ASN A 158 -3.14 3.43 -11.68
C ASN A 158 -3.96 3.73 -10.41
N VAL A 159 -3.37 3.67 -9.22
CA VAL A 159 -4.07 4.05 -7.97
C VAL A 159 -4.42 5.54 -8.02
N MET A 160 -3.47 6.38 -8.47
CA MET A 160 -3.71 7.81 -8.65
C MET A 160 -4.73 8.10 -9.77
N LEU A 161 -4.71 7.33 -10.87
CA LEU A 161 -5.74 7.44 -11.91
C LEU A 161 -7.14 7.09 -11.38
N ASN A 162 -7.28 6.04 -10.57
CA ASN A 162 -8.57 5.68 -9.96
C ASN A 162 -9.08 6.79 -9.03
N VAL A 163 -8.19 7.42 -8.27
CA VAL A 163 -8.52 8.60 -7.45
C VAL A 163 -9.01 9.76 -8.33
N ILE A 164 -8.29 10.09 -9.41
CA ILE A 164 -8.69 11.15 -10.35
C ILE A 164 -10.05 10.84 -10.96
N GLN A 165 -10.27 9.62 -11.43
CA GLN A 165 -11.54 9.19 -12.02
C GLN A 165 -12.69 9.25 -11.02
N TYR A 166 -12.45 8.84 -9.76
CA TYR A 166 -13.44 8.93 -8.70
C TYR A 166 -13.84 10.38 -8.41
N ILE A 167 -12.86 11.28 -8.28
CA ILE A 167 -13.09 12.71 -8.07
C ILE A 167 -13.86 13.30 -9.27
N PHE A 168 -13.44 12.99 -10.49
CA PHE A 168 -14.10 13.43 -11.72
C PHE A 168 -15.57 12.97 -11.77
N ASN A 169 -15.84 11.69 -11.48
CA ASN A 169 -17.18 11.14 -11.44
C ASN A 169 -18.05 11.79 -10.35
N LYS A 170 -17.48 12.12 -9.19
CA LYS A 170 -18.17 12.89 -8.15
C LYS A 170 -18.52 14.30 -8.63
N ILE A 171 -17.59 14.97 -9.31
CA ILE A 171 -17.82 16.32 -9.87
C ILE A 171 -18.95 16.28 -10.91
N LEU A 172 -18.96 15.30 -11.81
CA LEU A 172 -20.02 15.18 -12.83
C LEU A 172 -21.43 15.05 -12.24
N LYS A 173 -21.57 14.42 -11.07
CA LYS A 173 -22.87 14.27 -10.37
C LYS A 173 -23.41 15.57 -9.78
N ILE A 174 -22.58 16.60 -9.63
CA ILE A 174 -22.97 17.91 -9.09
C ILE A 174 -23.83 18.69 -10.10
N GLY A 175 -23.78 18.32 -11.39
CA GLY A 175 -24.54 18.94 -12.47
C GLY A 175 -23.84 20.18 -13.07
N PRO A 176 -24.12 20.50 -14.35
CA PRO A 176 -23.34 21.48 -15.12
C PRO A 176 -23.40 22.90 -14.58
N VAL A 177 -24.54 23.31 -14.01
CA VAL A 177 -24.73 24.65 -13.43
C VAL A 177 -23.84 24.87 -12.22
N ALA A 178 -23.80 23.91 -11.29
CA ALA A 178 -22.99 24.01 -10.09
C ALA A 178 -21.48 23.87 -10.39
N ILE A 179 -21.09 23.07 -11.40
CA ILE A 179 -19.70 23.04 -11.90
C ILE A 179 -19.28 24.41 -12.44
N MET A 180 -20.14 25.08 -13.22
CA MET A 180 -19.85 26.39 -13.79
C MET A 180 -19.67 27.46 -12.70
N ILE A 181 -20.47 27.40 -11.64
CA ILE A 181 -20.31 28.26 -10.45
C ILE A 181 -18.96 28.01 -9.77
N LEU A 182 -18.58 26.75 -9.54
CA LEU A 182 -17.29 26.40 -8.92
C LEU A 182 -16.08 26.87 -9.74
N ILE A 183 -16.14 26.74 -11.07
CA ILE A 183 -15.08 27.23 -11.97
C ILE A 183 -14.93 28.74 -11.88
N ASN A 184 -16.05 29.48 -11.85
CA ASN A 184 -16.01 30.94 -11.71
C ASN A 184 -15.47 31.37 -10.35
N LEU A 185 -15.88 30.71 -9.26
CA LEU A 185 -15.33 30.98 -7.92
C LEU A 185 -13.83 30.72 -7.86
N PHE A 186 -13.34 29.63 -8.45
CA PHE A 186 -11.90 29.32 -8.50
C PHE A 186 -11.11 30.39 -9.26
N LYS A 187 -11.63 30.88 -10.40
CA LYS A 187 -11.01 31.99 -11.15
C LYS A 187 -10.96 33.28 -10.35
N ILE A 188 -12.02 33.60 -9.61
CA ILE A 188 -12.06 34.80 -8.75
C ILE A 188 -11.02 34.67 -7.63
N LEU A 189 -10.97 33.51 -6.96
CA LEU A 189 -10.02 33.25 -5.89
C LEU A 189 -8.56 33.27 -6.38
N SER A 190 -8.25 32.66 -7.53
CA SER A 190 -6.90 32.68 -8.10
C SER A 190 -6.46 34.09 -8.50
N TYR A 191 -7.37 34.89 -9.05
CA TYR A 191 -7.12 36.29 -9.36
C TYR A 191 -6.79 37.10 -8.10
N GLN A 192 -7.58 36.95 -7.03
CA GLN A 192 -7.31 37.66 -5.78
C GLN A 192 -6.00 37.22 -5.13
N PHE A 193 -5.69 35.92 -5.15
CA PHE A 193 -4.44 35.39 -4.60
C PHE A 193 -3.21 35.97 -5.32
N THR A 194 -3.25 36.01 -6.65
CA THR A 194 -2.17 36.60 -7.47
C THR A 194 -1.99 38.09 -7.16
N LYS A 195 -3.08 38.83 -6.95
CA LYS A 195 -3.04 40.25 -6.60
C LYS A 195 -2.43 40.51 -5.22
N ILE A 196 -2.74 39.65 -4.23
CA ILE A 196 -2.19 39.74 -2.87
C ILE A 196 -0.68 39.46 -2.87
N VAL A 197 -0.25 38.39 -3.55
CA VAL A 197 1.18 38.03 -3.63
C VAL A 197 1.99 39.16 -4.28
N ASN A 198 1.49 39.75 -5.37
CA ASN A 198 2.18 40.83 -6.06
C ASN A 198 2.22 42.17 -5.28
N HIS A 199 1.31 42.38 -4.33
CA HIS A 199 1.28 43.58 -3.49
C HIS A 199 2.26 43.53 -2.30
N HIS A 200 2.74 42.34 -1.93
CA HIS A 200 3.72 42.17 -0.84
C HIS A 200 5.17 42.09 -1.34
N THR A 201 5.40 42.21 -2.64
CA THR A 201 6.73 42.19 -3.29
C THR A 201 7.21 43.59 -3.75
N HIS A 202 6.52 44.65 -3.35
CA HIS A 202 6.90 46.06 -3.57
C HIS A 202 6.94 46.80 -2.23
#